data_AF-A0A961WNT1-F1
#
_entry.id   AF-A0A961WNT1-F1
#
_cell.length_a   1.000
_cell.length_b   1.000
_cell.length_c   1.000
_cell.angle_alpha   90.00
_cell.angle_beta   90.00
_cell.angle_gamma   90.00
#
_symmetry.space_group_name_H-M   'P 1'
#
loop_
_entity.id
_entity.type
_entity.pdbx_description
1 polymer ?
#
loop_
_entity_poly.entity_id
_entity_poly.type
_entity_poly.pdbx_seq_one_letter_code
_entity_poly.pdbx_strand_id
1 'polypeptide(L)'
;MAFVAFVAMTVALSADVIGREVFSEGVFGAVRFSLFALILCAMAGFGLATANGAHLRPRFLDFLTERTLRRPAARAGNLLSAIILGTFVYAAWKMVSFSLVIGETDLMLGIPMWPIQMAIPVGFGLSAIRYLIYALYPDLAPEEGVLAE
;
A
#
# COMPACT_ATOMS: atom_id res chain seq x y z
N MET A 1 1.78 -11.09 7.22
CA MET A 1 0.93 -9.90 7.45
C MET A 1 -0.18 -9.79 6.41
N ALA A 2 0.11 -9.58 5.12
CA ALA A 2 -0.93 -9.40 4.09
C ALA A 2 -1.93 -10.57 4.01
N PHE A 3 -1.45 -11.81 3.99
CA PHE A 3 -2.32 -13.01 3.96
C PHE A 3 -3.23 -13.11 5.18
N VAL A 4 -2.70 -12.84 6.37
CA VAL A 4 -3.47 -12.88 7.63
C VAL A 4 -4.53 -11.77 7.65
N ALA A 5 -4.19 -10.56 7.19
CA ALA A 5 -5.14 -9.45 7.08
C ALA A 5 -6.25 -9.74 6.06
N PHE A 6 -5.91 -10.37 4.93
CA PHE A 6 -6.87 -10.79 3.92
C PHE A 6 -7.84 -11.84 4.47
N VAL A 7 -7.32 -12.92 5.08
CA VAL A 7 -8.15 -13.95 5.69
C VAL A 7 -9.04 -13.37 6.79
N ALA A 8 -8.49 -12.50 7.65
CA ALA A 8 -9.28 -11.84 8.69
C ALA A 8 -10.40 -10.95 8.12
N MET A 9 -10.11 -10.19 7.06
CA MET A 9 -11.10 -9.38 6.35
C MET A 9 -12.20 -10.25 5.71
N THR A 10 -11.81 -11.31 5.01
CA THR A 10 -12.76 -12.23 4.35
C THR A 10 -13.67 -12.88 5.38
N VAL A 11 -13.11 -13.41 6.47
CA VAL A 11 -13.91 -14.06 7.53
C VAL A 11 -14.85 -13.06 8.20
N ALA A 12 -14.37 -11.84 8.50
CA ALA A 12 -15.20 -10.81 9.11
C ALA A 12 -16.37 -10.37 8.22
N LEU A 13 -16.14 -10.18 6.91
CA LEU A 13 -17.19 -9.86 5.94
C LEU A 13 -18.18 -11.02 5.75
N SER A 14 -17.68 -12.24 5.62
CA SER A 14 -18.54 -13.42 5.50
C SER A 14 -19.42 -13.61 6.74
N ALA A 15 -18.86 -13.41 7.93
CA ALA A 15 -19.63 -13.47 9.18
C ALA A 15 -20.70 -12.37 9.27
N ASP A 16 -20.40 -11.13 8.84
CA ASP A 16 -21.39 -10.05 8.83
C ASP A 16 -22.52 -10.30 7.82
N VAL A 17 -22.20 -10.79 6.61
CA VAL A 17 -23.19 -11.12 5.59
C VAL A 17 -24.09 -12.27 6.05
N ILE A 18 -23.51 -13.34 6.62
CA ILE A 18 -24.29 -14.45 7.16
C ILE A 18 -25.15 -13.99 8.35
N GLY A 19 -24.63 -13.11 9.22
CA GLY A 19 -25.38 -12.52 10.32
C GLY A 19 -26.62 -11.75 9.84
N ARG A 20 -26.44 -10.85 8.87
CA ARG A 20 -27.54 -10.05 8.30
C ARG A 20 -28.59 -10.91 7.60
N GLU A 21 -28.17 -11.89 6.82
CA GLU A 21 -29.08 -12.71 6.01
C GLU A 21 -29.81 -13.79 6.83
N VAL A 22 -29.16 -14.37 7.85
CA VAL A 22 -29.75 -15.48 8.62
C VAL A 22 -30.44 -15.00 9.90
N PHE A 23 -29.89 -13.97 10.55
CA PHE A 23 -30.36 -13.52 11.87
C PHE A 23 -31.07 -12.16 11.83
N SER A 24 -31.14 -11.49 10.67
CA SER A 24 -31.68 -10.12 10.51
C SER A 24 -31.02 -9.05 11.39
N GLU A 25 -29.95 -9.42 12.10
CA GLU A 25 -29.07 -8.55 12.87
C GLU A 25 -27.63 -8.75 12.37
N GLY A 26 -27.00 -7.68 11.87
CA GLY A 26 -25.59 -7.70 11.49
C GLY A 26 -24.66 -7.72 12.70
N VAL A 27 -23.42 -8.14 12.50
CA VAL A 27 -22.43 -8.15 13.59
C VAL A 27 -22.00 -6.70 13.85
N PHE A 28 -22.32 -6.19 15.04
CA PHE A 28 -22.02 -4.79 15.40
C PHE A 28 -20.53 -4.47 15.21
N GLY A 29 -20.23 -3.52 14.32
CA GLY A 29 -18.86 -3.10 14.01
C GLY A 29 -18.08 -3.97 13.02
N ALA A 30 -18.63 -5.08 12.51
CA ALA A 30 -17.89 -5.98 11.60
C ALA A 30 -17.49 -5.32 10.27
N VAL A 31 -18.35 -4.46 9.71
CA VAL A 31 -18.02 -3.68 8.51
C VAL A 31 -16.82 -2.77 8.75
N ARG A 32 -16.75 -2.11 9.91
CA ARG A 32 -15.64 -1.20 10.26
C ARG A 32 -14.35 -1.94 10.56
N PHE A 33 -14.45 -3.06 11.27
CA PHE A 33 -13.31 -3.95 11.44
C PHE A 33 -12.75 -4.42 10.09
N SER A 34 -13.63 -4.76 9.15
CA SER A 34 -13.25 -5.17 7.79
C SER A 34 -12.58 -4.05 7.01
N LEU A 35 -13.02 -2.79 7.16
CA LEU A 35 -12.35 -1.63 6.57
C LEU A 35 -10.95 -1.41 7.14
N PHE A 36 -10.75 -1.59 8.45
CA PHE A 36 -9.43 -1.48 9.07
C PHE A 36 -8.49 -2.60 8.59
N ALA A 37 -9.00 -3.83 8.51
CA ALA A 37 -8.26 -4.95 7.94
C ALA A 37 -7.92 -4.72 6.46
N LEU A 38 -8.83 -4.14 5.69
CA LEU A 38 -8.62 -3.78 4.29
C LEU A 38 -7.49 -2.75 4.13
N ILE A 39 -7.46 -1.70 4.96
CA ILE A 39 -6.39 -0.67 4.91
C ILE A 39 -5.02 -1.33 5.18
N LEU A 40 -4.93 -2.17 6.21
CA LEU A 40 -3.70 -2.89 6.54
C LEU A 40 -3.29 -3.85 5.42
N CYS A 41 -4.25 -4.58 4.85
CA CYS A 41 -4.01 -5.48 3.73
C CYS A 41 -3.54 -4.73 2.48
N ALA A 42 -4.16 -3.60 2.15
CA ALA A 42 -3.82 -2.76 1.01
C ALA A 42 -2.39 -2.21 1.15
N MET A 43 -2.02 -1.69 2.32
CA MET A 43 -0.68 -1.15 2.54
C MET A 43 0.39 -2.25 2.57
N ALA A 44 0.08 -3.42 3.15
CA ALA A 44 0.97 -4.57 3.10
C ALA A 44 1.14 -5.11 1.67
N GLY A 45 0.05 -5.21 0.90
CA GLY A 45 0.06 -5.62 -0.50
C GLY A 45 0.82 -4.64 -1.39
N PHE A 46 0.65 -3.34 -1.14
CA PHE A 46 1.42 -2.28 -1.81
C PHE A 46 2.93 -2.46 -1.59
N GLY A 47 3.37 -2.71 -0.35
CA GLY A 47 4.78 -2.97 -0.05
C GLY A 47 5.35 -4.23 -0.72
N LEU A 48 4.53 -5.25 -0.96
CA LEU A 48 4.91 -6.45 -1.71
C LEU A 48 4.96 -6.18 -3.22
N ALA A 49 3.97 -5.47 -3.76
CA ALA A 49 3.95 -5.09 -5.17
C ALA A 49 5.14 -4.21 -5.55
N THR A 50 5.54 -3.28 -4.67
CA THR A 50 6.75 -2.46 -4.85
C THR A 50 8.04 -3.26 -4.62
N ALA A 51 8.00 -4.38 -3.89
CA ALA A 51 9.15 -5.28 -3.74
C ALA A 51 9.43 -6.06 -5.02
N ASN A 52 8.37 -6.51 -5.69
CA ASN A 52 8.44 -7.33 -6.89
C ASN A 52 8.69 -6.52 -8.17
N GLY A 53 8.99 -5.22 -8.08
CA GLY A 53 9.35 -4.38 -9.22
C GLY A 53 8.21 -4.15 -10.24
N ALA A 54 6.98 -4.57 -9.92
CA ALA A 54 5.86 -4.67 -10.86
C ALA A 54 5.32 -3.32 -11.38
N HIS A 55 5.95 -2.18 -11.09
CA HIS A 55 5.42 -0.85 -11.43
C HIS A 55 6.36 0.06 -12.26
N LEU A 56 7.67 -0.17 -12.35
CA LEU A 56 8.58 0.92 -12.78
C LEU A 56 9.45 0.69 -14.01
N ARG A 57 9.26 -0.40 -14.75
CA ARG A 57 9.65 -0.43 -16.16
C ARG A 57 8.37 -0.38 -16.98
N PRO A 58 7.98 0.78 -17.53
CA PRO A 58 7.02 0.80 -18.62
C PRO A 58 7.65 -0.02 -19.76
N ARG A 59 7.27 -1.31 -19.87
CA ARG A 59 7.74 -2.20 -20.95
C ARG A 59 7.48 -1.59 -22.34
N PHE A 60 6.50 -0.68 -22.43
CA PHE A 60 6.21 0.11 -23.63
C PHE A 60 7.34 1.07 -24.05
N LEU A 61 8.16 1.56 -23.12
CA LEU A 61 9.31 2.45 -23.42
C LEU A 61 10.61 1.69 -23.70
N ASP A 62 10.66 0.39 -23.41
CA ASP A 62 11.79 -0.45 -23.81
C ASP A 62 11.93 -0.58 -25.32
N PHE A 63 10.83 -0.43 -26.06
CA PHE A 63 10.84 -0.43 -27.53
C PHE A 63 11.41 0.87 -28.12
N LEU A 64 11.32 1.98 -27.38
CA LEU A 64 11.83 3.30 -27.80
C LEU A 64 13.27 3.59 -27.35
N THR A 65 13.82 2.82 -26.40
CA THR A 65 15.11 3.12 -25.76
C THR A 65 16.18 2.13 -26.21
N GLU A 66 17.12 2.58 -27.04
CA GLU A 66 18.33 1.83 -27.41
C GLU A 66 19.07 1.28 -26.18
N ARG A 67 19.74 0.13 -26.33
CA ARG A 67 20.42 -0.64 -25.27
C ARG A 67 21.28 0.20 -24.31
N THR A 68 21.83 1.31 -24.79
CA THR A 68 22.71 2.26 -24.09
C THR A 68 21.99 3.23 -23.16
N LEU A 69 20.73 3.63 -23.42
CA LEU A 69 19.98 4.57 -22.58
C LEU A 69 19.11 3.90 -21.49
N ARG A 70 19.06 2.56 -21.46
CA ARG A 70 18.24 1.81 -20.49
C ARG A 70 18.61 2.07 -19.03
N ARG A 71 19.90 2.28 -18.73
CA ARG A 71 20.42 2.53 -17.38
C ARG A 71 20.02 3.90 -16.81
N PRO A 72 20.28 5.03 -17.49
CA PRO A 72 19.85 6.34 -17.00
C PRO A 72 18.32 6.49 -16.97
N ALA A 73 17.59 5.91 -17.93
CA ALA A 73 16.13 5.95 -17.95
C ALA A 73 15.50 5.21 -16.76
N ALA A 74 16.00 4.04 -16.40
CA ALA A 74 15.53 3.30 -15.22
C ALA A 74 15.82 4.06 -13.92
N ARG A 75 16.99 4.71 -13.82
CA ARG A 75 17.35 5.53 -12.66
C ARG A 75 16.42 6.73 -12.50
N ALA A 76 16.12 7.43 -13.61
CA ALA A 76 15.19 8.55 -13.62
C ALA A 76 13.76 8.11 -13.22
N GLY A 77 13.31 6.94 -13.70
CA GLY A 77 12.03 6.35 -13.30
C GLY A 77 11.95 6.08 -11.79
N ASN A 78 12.95 5.39 -11.23
CA ASN A 78 13.01 5.13 -9.78
C ASN A 78 13.03 6.42 -8.95
N LEU A 79 13.76 7.43 -9.40
CA LEU A 79 13.86 8.72 -8.71
C LEU A 79 12.54 9.50 -8.77
N LEU A 80 11.87 9.51 -9.92
CA LEU A 80 10.53 10.09 -10.06
C LEU A 80 9.53 9.40 -9.12
N SER A 81 9.55 8.07 -9.06
CA SER A 81 8.67 7.30 -8.19
C SER A 81 8.96 7.52 -6.71
N ALA A 82 10.22 7.65 -6.32
CA ALA A 82 10.60 8.03 -4.96
C ALA A 82 10.03 9.42 -4.60
N ILE A 83 10.06 10.39 -5.52
CA ILE A 83 9.49 11.73 -5.33
C ILE A 83 7.96 11.67 -5.19
N ILE A 84 7.28 10.95 -6.08
CA ILE A 84 5.82 10.79 -6.05
C ILE A 84 5.39 10.14 -4.73
N LEU A 85 6.06 9.05 -4.33
CA LEU A 85 5.75 8.36 -3.08
C LEU A 85 6.11 9.22 -1.86
N GLY A 86 7.20 9.99 -1.91
CA GLY A 86 7.52 10.98 -0.88
C GLY A 86 6.43 12.04 -0.71
N THR A 87 5.82 12.47 -1.82
CA THR A 87 4.68 13.40 -1.80
C THR A 87 3.44 12.77 -1.15
N PHE A 88 3.18 11.49 -1.44
CA PHE A 88 2.09 10.75 -0.78
C PHE A 88 2.34 10.52 0.71
N VAL A 89 3.58 10.29 1.13
CA VAL A 89 3.93 10.23 2.57
C VAL A 89 3.60 11.54 3.24
N TYR A 90 3.99 12.68 2.65
CA TYR A 90 3.69 14.00 3.19
C TYR A 90 2.18 14.26 3.30
N ALA A 91 1.41 13.93 2.26
CA ALA A 91 -0.04 14.07 2.27
C ALA A 91 -0.70 13.17 3.32
N ALA A 92 -0.27 11.90 3.41
CA ALA A 92 -0.77 10.95 4.41
C ALA A 92 -0.41 11.38 5.84
N TRP A 93 0.78 11.94 6.05
CA TRP A 93 1.18 12.49 7.35
C TRP A 93 0.30 13.66 7.78
N LYS A 94 -0.02 14.57 6.83
CA LYS A 94 -0.94 15.69 7.07
C LYS A 94 -2.35 15.20 7.42
N MET A 95 -2.81 14.13 6.77
CA MET A 95 -4.10 13.51 7.07
C MET A 95 -4.11 12.95 8.51
N VAL A 96 -3.10 12.18 8.89
CA VAL A 96 -2.99 11.59 10.23
C VAL A 96 -2.89 12.68 11.30
N SER A 97 -2.06 13.70 11.09
CA SER A 97 -1.91 14.79 12.05
C SER A 97 -3.18 15.61 12.21
N PHE A 98 -3.92 15.83 11.12
CA PHE A 98 -5.24 16.45 11.19
C PHE A 98 -6.22 15.60 12.00
N SER A 99 -6.27 14.29 11.73
CA SER A 99 -7.10 13.32 12.46
C SER A 99 -6.78 13.30 13.97
N LEU A 100 -5.50 13.39 14.33
CA LEU A 100 -5.04 13.52 15.71
C LEU A 100 -5.52 14.81 16.38
N VAL A 101 -5.42 15.95 15.70
CA VAL A 101 -5.79 17.26 16.26
C VAL A 101 -7.30 17.36 16.51
N ILE A 102 -8.12 16.83 15.59
CA ILE A 102 -9.59 16.86 15.74
C ILE A 102 -10.12 15.76 16.66
N GLY A 103 -9.28 14.83 17.11
CA GLY A 103 -9.71 13.67 17.90
C GLY A 103 -10.67 12.77 17.14
N GLU A 104 -10.39 12.51 15.86
CA GLU A 104 -11.27 11.72 14.99
C GLU A 104 -11.45 10.31 15.57
N THR A 105 -12.70 9.99 15.89
CA THR A 105 -13.11 8.68 16.42
C THR A 105 -14.15 8.06 15.51
N ASP A 106 -14.06 6.75 15.37
CA ASP A 106 -15.01 5.98 14.58
C ASP A 106 -16.41 6.02 15.23
N LEU A 107 -17.47 6.42 14.50
CA LEU A 107 -18.83 6.69 15.07
C LEU A 107 -19.58 5.49 15.72
N MET A 108 -18.97 4.30 15.83
CA MET A 108 -19.61 3.04 16.25
C MET A 108 -18.71 2.33 17.23
N LEU A 109 -17.43 2.19 16.91
CA LEU A 109 -16.46 1.55 17.81
C LEU A 109 -15.87 2.56 18.80
N GLY A 110 -15.95 3.86 18.54
CA GLY A 110 -15.36 4.90 19.38
C GLY A 110 -13.83 4.87 19.43
N ILE A 111 -13.19 4.09 18.55
CA ILE A 111 -11.74 3.93 18.50
C ILE A 111 -11.15 5.12 17.75
N PRO A 112 -10.03 5.70 18.23
CA PRO A 112 -9.31 6.74 17.49
C PRO A 112 -8.81 6.21 16.14
N MET A 113 -8.99 6.99 15.07
CA MET A 113 -8.65 6.51 13.71
C MET A 113 -7.15 6.61 13.37
N TRP A 114 -6.41 7.46 14.07
CA TRP A 114 -5.00 7.73 13.80
C TRP A 114 -4.08 6.49 13.75
N PRO A 115 -4.23 5.44 14.59
CA PRO A 115 -3.33 4.28 14.54
C PRO A 115 -3.47 3.48 13.25
N ILE A 116 -4.69 3.41 12.70
CA ILE A 116 -4.97 2.70 11.44
C ILE A 116 -4.52 3.57 10.26
N GLN A 117 -4.78 4.88 10.32
CA GLN A 117 -4.33 5.81 9.29
C GLN A 117 -2.79 5.86 9.19
N MET A 118 -2.05 5.63 10.28
CA MET A 118 -0.58 5.52 10.29
C MET A 118 -0.02 4.38 9.41
N ALA A 119 -0.82 3.35 9.09
CA ALA A 119 -0.39 2.31 8.16
C ALA A 119 -0.10 2.87 6.75
N ILE A 120 -0.79 3.94 6.35
CA ILE A 120 -0.68 4.59 5.04
C ILE A 120 0.69 5.28 4.85
N PRO A 121 1.10 6.25 5.70
CA PRO A 121 2.41 6.88 5.58
C PRO A 121 3.56 5.88 5.77
N VAL A 122 3.38 4.83 6.58
CA VAL A 122 4.38 3.76 6.73
C VAL A 122 4.54 2.95 5.44
N GLY A 123 3.43 2.53 4.82
CA GLY A 123 3.45 1.76 3.57
C GLY A 123 4.09 2.54 2.41
N PHE A 124 3.69 3.80 2.23
CA PHE A 124 4.29 4.68 1.23
C PHE A 124 5.74 5.05 1.57
N GLY A 125 6.06 5.27 2.85
CA GLY A 125 7.40 5.65 3.29
C GLY A 125 8.44 4.56 3.07
N LEU A 126 8.11 3.32 3.44
CA LEU A 126 8.97 2.17 3.17
C LEU A 126 9.20 1.97 1.67
N SER A 127 8.15 2.17 0.86
CA SER A 127 8.26 2.07 -0.60
C SER A 127 9.08 3.22 -1.20
N ALA A 128 8.91 4.45 -0.72
CA ALA A 128 9.68 5.61 -1.16
C ALA A 128 11.18 5.44 -0.87
N ILE A 129 11.52 4.97 0.34
CA ILE A 129 12.90 4.66 0.73
C ILE A 129 13.48 3.58 -0.17
N ARG A 130 12.73 2.51 -0.46
CA ARG A 130 13.17 1.45 -1.37
C ARG A 130 13.49 1.98 -2.77
N TYR A 131 12.63 2.80 -3.36
CA TYR A 131 12.89 3.40 -4.67
C TYR A 131 14.04 4.41 -4.65
N LEU A 132 14.22 5.14 -3.55
CA LEU A 132 15.39 5.98 -3.36
C LEU A 132 16.69 5.15 -3.34
N ILE A 133 16.68 4.00 -2.66
CA ILE A 133 17.80 3.05 -2.66
C ILE A 133 18.06 2.53 -4.08
N TYR A 134 17.03 2.13 -4.83
CA TYR A 134 17.20 1.69 -6.23
C TYR A 134 17.65 2.81 -7.19
N ALA A 135 17.34 4.07 -6.89
CA ALA A 135 17.85 5.21 -7.63
C ALA A 135 19.32 5.51 -7.32
N LEU A 136 19.77 5.26 -6.08
CA LEU A 136 21.16 5.46 -5.65
C LEU A 136 22.05 4.28 -6.06
N TYR A 137 21.54 3.05 -5.89
CA TYR A 137 22.21 1.79 -6.17
C TYR A 137 21.40 0.97 -7.18
N PRO A 138 21.54 1.27 -8.49
CA PRO A 138 20.79 0.56 -9.53
C PRO A 138 21.12 -0.94 -9.61
N ASP A 139 22.25 -1.37 -9.05
CA ASP A 139 22.66 -2.78 -9.00
C ASP A 139 21.85 -3.63 -8.00
N LEU A 140 21.14 -2.99 -7.05
CA LEU A 140 20.24 -3.66 -6.11
C LEU A 140 18.79 -3.71 -6.60
N ALA A 141 18.49 -3.06 -7.73
CA ALA A 141 17.18 -3.20 -8.33
C ALA A 141 17.01 -4.67 -8.74
N PRO A 142 15.92 -5.34 -8.33
CA PRO A 142 15.72 -6.73 -8.70
C PRO A 142 15.76 -6.82 -10.22
N GLU A 143 16.70 -7.60 -10.76
CA GLU A 143 16.59 -8.08 -12.14
C GLU A 143 15.25 -8.81 -12.22
N GLU A 144 14.39 -8.43 -13.17
CA GLU A 144 13.16 -9.17 -13.45
C GLU A 144 13.57 -10.61 -13.75
N GLY A 145 13.54 -11.45 -12.71
CA GLY A 145 13.66 -12.87 -12.82
C GLY A 145 12.57 -13.31 -13.77
N VAL A 146 13.01 -14.03 -14.80
CA VAL A 146 12.20 -14.83 -15.70
C VAL A 146 11.26 -15.70 -14.85
N LEU A 147 10.11 -15.14 -14.48
CA LEU A 147 8.99 -15.82 -13.84
C LEU A 147 7.83 -15.74 -14.84
N ALA A 148 8.07 -16.37 -15.97
CA ALA A 148 7.05 -16.74 -16.95
C ALA A 148 7.58 -17.94 -17.75
N GLU A 149 7.87 -19.04 -17.04
CA GLU A 149 7.64 -20.41 -17.53
C GLU A 149 7.04 -21.24 -16.37
#